data_AF-A0A5Q2FAM9-F1
#
_entry.id   AF-A0A5Q2FAM9-F1
#
_cell.length_a   1.000
_cell.length_b   1.000
_cell.length_c   1.000
_cell.angle_alpha   90.00
_cell.angle_beta   90.00
_cell.angle_gamma   90.00
#
_symmetry.space_group_name_H-M   'P 1'
#
loop_
_entity.id
_entity.type
_entity.pdbx_description
1 polymer ?
#
loop_
_entity_poly.entity_id
_entity_poly.type
_entity_poly.pdbx_seq_one_letter_code
_entity_poly.pdbx_strand_id
1 'polypeptide(L)' 'MDAERDRLISQIVRELTPGYRGVFDPDQIATVVNDAWDLLEHHSTINSYLPNLVTRRAREQLAALTAV' A
#
# COMPACT_ATOMS: atom_id res chain seq x y z
N MET A 1 17.22 6.67 -0.32
CA MET A 1 16.01 6.34 0.46
C MET A 1 14.88 5.99 -0.51
N ASP A 2 14.72 6.75 -1.60
CA ASP A 2 13.66 6.55 -2.60
C ASP A 2 13.68 5.17 -3.28
N ALA A 3 14.85 4.68 -3.70
CA ALA A 3 14.94 3.38 -4.38
C ALA A 3 14.53 2.16 -3.50
N GLU A 4 14.66 2.26 -2.18
CA GLU A 4 14.22 1.20 -1.26
C GLU A 4 12.72 1.29 -1.01
N ARG A 5 12.19 2.50 -0.84
CA ARG A 5 10.74 2.76 -0.81
C ARG A 5 10.07 2.24 -2.08
N ASP A 6 10.59 2.56 -3.25
CA ASP A 6 10.03 2.12 -4.54
C ASP A 6 10.00 0.59 -4.68
N ARG A 7 11.05 -0.10 -4.20
CA ARG A 7 11.09 -1.57 -4.15
C ARG A 7 10.02 -2.13 -3.21
N LEU A 8 9.89 -1.56 -2.01
CA LEU A 8 8.91 -2.00 -1.01
C LEU A 8 7.49 -1.74 -1.50
N ILE A 9 7.19 -0.56 -2.06
CA ILE A 9 5.90 -0.25 -2.67
C ILE A 9 5.59 -1.24 -3.80
N SER A 10 6.54 -1.48 -4.71
CA SER A 10 6.36 -2.45 -5.80
C SER A 10 6.07 -3.87 -5.29
N GLN A 11 6.72 -4.28 -4.19
CA GLN A 11 6.47 -5.56 -3.55
C GLN A 11 5.06 -5.63 -2.94
N ILE A 12 4.62 -4.59 -2.25
CA ILE A 12 3.29 -4.50 -1.64
C ILE A 12 2.22 -4.51 -2.73
N VAL A 13 2.36 -3.70 -3.78
CA VAL A 13 1.41 -3.69 -4.91
C VAL A 13 1.30 -5.06 -5.55
N ARG A 14 2.43 -5.75 -5.78
CA ARG A 14 2.44 -7.12 -6.30
C ARG A 14 1.75 -8.12 -5.36
N GLU A 15 1.85 -7.95 -4.04
CA GLU A 15 1.15 -8.78 -3.06
C GLU A 15 -0.37 -8.54 -3.08
N LEU A 16 -0.81 -7.29 -3.23
CA LEU A 16 -2.23 -6.92 -3.16
C LEU A 16 -2.97 -7.18 -4.48
N THR A 17 -2.29 -7.01 -5.62
CA THR A 17 -2.89 -7.11 -6.96
C THR A 17 -3.70 -8.40 -7.19
N PRO A 18 -3.23 -9.61 -6.80
CA PRO A 18 -4.01 -10.84 -6.98
C PRO A 18 -5.37 -10.83 -6.26
N GLY A 19 -5.46 -10.20 -5.10
CA GLY A 19 -6.68 -10.17 -4.28
C GLY A 19 -7.75 -9.20 -4.77
N TYR A 20 -7.36 -8.22 -5.60
CA TYR A 20 -8.25 -7.18 -6.14
C TYR A 20 -8.32 -7.18 -7.67
N ARG A 21 -7.84 -8.25 -8.31
CA ARG A 21 -7.85 -8.38 -9.78
C ARG A 21 -9.28 -8.27 -10.31
N GLY A 22 -9.48 -7.39 -11.29
CA GLY A 22 -10.79 -7.15 -11.91
C GLY A 22 -11.70 -6.21 -11.11
N VAL A 23 -11.24 -5.74 -9.95
CA VAL A 23 -11.92 -4.73 -9.12
C VAL A 23 -11.16 -3.41 -9.17
N PHE A 24 -9.83 -3.46 -9.06
CA PHE A 24 -8.95 -2.31 -9.21
C PHE A 24 -7.84 -2.59 -10.22
N ASP A 25 -7.44 -1.55 -10.95
CA ASP A 25 -6.24 -1.59 -11.77
C ASP A 25 -4.98 -1.54 -10.89
N PRO A 26 -3.85 -2.14 -11.33
CA PRO A 26 -2.59 -2.09 -10.59
C PRO A 26 -2.14 -0.67 -10.23
N ASP A 27 -2.41 0.30 -11.11
CA ASP A 27 -2.09 1.71 -10.89
C ASP A 27 -2.92 2.32 -9.76
N GLN A 28 -4.19 1.92 -9.63
CA GLN A 28 -5.05 2.36 -8.52
C GLN A 28 -4.58 1.77 -7.19
N ILE A 29 -4.17 0.50 -7.19
CA ILE A 29 -3.58 -0.15 -6.02
C ILE A 29 -2.27 0.55 -5.63
N ALA A 30 -1.44 0.92 -6.61
CA ALA A 30 -0.21 1.67 -6.38
C ALA A 30 -0.48 3.04 -5.75
N THR A 31 -1.49 3.78 -6.22
CA THR A 31 -1.91 5.05 -5.62
C THR A 31 -2.28 4.88 -4.15
N VAL A 32 -3.14 3.89 -3.83
CA VAL A 32 -3.56 3.64 -2.43
C VAL A 32 -2.38 3.26 -1.54
N VAL A 33 -1.44 2.47 -2.05
CA VAL A 33 -0.22 2.09 -1.31
C VAL A 33 0.69 3.31 -1.07
N ASN A 34 0.85 4.19 -2.06
CA ASN A 34 1.63 5.43 -1.91
C ASN A 34 0.98 6.37 -0.88
N ASP A 35 -0.34 6.57 -0.96
CA ASP A 35 -1.08 7.42 -0.03
C ASP A 35 -0.96 6.89 1.42
N ALA A 36 -1.06 5.57 1.59
CA ALA A 36 -0.88 4.93 2.89
C ALA A 36 0.55 5.07 3.41
N TRP A 37 1.56 5.01 2.53
CA TRP A 37 2.95 5.25 2.88
C TRP A 37 3.17 6.69 3.35
N ASP A 38 2.72 7.68 2.59
CA ASP A 38 2.91 9.09 2.90
C ASP A 38 2.25 9.48 4.22
N LEU A 39 1.06 8.91 4.49
CA LEU A 39 0.37 9.11 5.76
C LEU A 39 1.14 8.51 6.93
N LEU A 40 1.72 7.31 6.78
CA LEU A 40 2.35 6.60 7.89
C LEU A 40 3.82 6.94 8.10
N GLU A 41 4.53 7.37 7.06
CA GLU A 41 5.93 7.79 7.13
C GLU A 41 6.11 8.98 8.08
N HIS A 42 5.14 9.91 8.08
CA HIS A 42 5.17 11.08 8.96
C HIS A 42 4.94 10.76 10.44
N HIS A 43 4.33 9.60 10.74
CA HIS A 43 3.89 9.24 12.09
C HIS A 43 4.63 8.04 12.67
N SER A 44 5.45 7.33 11.89
CA SER A 44 6.12 6.11 12.33
C SER A 44 7.49 6.40 12.91
N THR A 45 7.62 6.26 14.24
CA THR A 45 8.91 6.40 14.93
C THR A 45 9.86 5.22 14.63
N ILE A 46 9.34 4.08 14.15
CA ILE A 46 10.13 2.89 13.80
C ILE A 46 9.84 2.48 12.35
N ASN A 47 10.72 2.91 11.44
CA ASN A 47 10.60 2.70 10.00
C ASN A 47 10.70 1.21 9.58
N SER A 48 11.25 0.34 10.42
CA SER A 48 11.38 -1.10 10.13
C SER A 48 10.03 -1.81 10.01
N TYR A 49 8.97 -1.29 10.65
CA TYR A 49 7.62 -1.87 10.57
C TYR A 49 6.71 -1.13 9.61
N LEU A 50 7.16 0.01 9.07
CA LEU A 50 6.39 0.86 8.17
C LEU A 50 5.80 0.08 6.98
N PRO A 51 6.53 -0.81 6.27
CA PRO A 51 5.97 -1.55 5.14
C PRO A 51 4.78 -2.43 5.54
N ASN A 52 4.85 -3.09 6.71
CA ASN A 52 3.76 -3.95 7.19
C ASN A 52 2.50 -3.14 7.53
N LEU A 53 2.68 -1.95 8.13
CA LEU A 53 1.59 -1.05 8.44
C LEU A 53 0.95 -0.49 7.16
N VAL A 54 1.77 -0.14 6.17
CA VAL A 54 1.30 0.32 4.86
C VAL A 54 0.49 -0.76 4.15
N THR A 55 0.99 -2.00 4.09
CA THR A 55 0.26 -3.13 3.49
C THR A 55 -1.10 -3.31 4.14
N ARG A 56 -1.16 -3.28 5.48
CA ARG A 56 -2.42 -3.44 6.21
C ARG A 56 -3.38 -2.29 5.93
N ARG A 57 -2.91 -1.04 5.99
CA ARG A 57 -3.73 0.15 5.75
C ARG A 57 -4.28 0.17 4.31
N ALA A 58 -3.45 -0.15 3.33
CA ALA A 58 -3.86 -0.23 1.94
C ALA A 58 -4.94 -1.32 1.72
N ARG A 59 -4.80 -2.50 2.34
CA ARG A 59 -5.86 -3.54 2.32
C ARG A 59 -7.18 -3.03 2.89
N GLU A 60 -7.14 -2.38 4.06
CA GLU A 60 -8.34 -1.85 4.71
C GLU A 60 -9.03 -0.80 3.83
N GLN A 61 -8.27 0.11 3.21
CA GLN A 61 -8.80 1.11 2.29
C GLN A 61 -9.41 0.49 1.03
N LEU A 62 -8.69 -0.43 0.37
CA LEU A 62 -9.21 -1.12 -0.81
C LEU A 62 -10.48 -1.90 -0.47
N ALA A 63 -10.53 -2.62 0.66
CA ALA A 63 -11.73 -3.33 1.09
C ALA A 63 -12.91 -2.39 1.32
N ALA A 64 -12.69 -1.23 1.95
CA ALA A 64 -13.73 -0.23 2.17
C ALA A 64 -14.28 0.35 0.86
N LEU A 65 -13.42 0.56 -0.14
CA LEU A 65 -13.82 1.05 -1.46
C LEU A 65 -14.63 0.01 -2.26
N THR A 66 -14.43 -1.28 -2.00
CA THR A 66 -15.18 -2.37 -2.64
C THR A 66 -16.50 -2.72 -1.95
N ALA A 67 -16.69 -2.29 -0.70
CA ALA A 67 -17.87 -2.65 0.10
C ALA A 67 -19.13 -1.81 -0.24
N VAL A 68 -19.23 -1.33 -1.47
CA VAL A 68 -20.30 -0.45 -1.98
C VAL A 68 -21.15 -1.18 -3.01
#